data_AF-A0A2V8P731-F1
#
_entry.id   AF-A0A2V8P731-F1
#
_cell.length_a   1.000
_cell.length_b   1.000
_cell.length_c   1.000
_cell.angle_alpha   90.00
_cell.angle_beta   90.00
_cell.angle_gamma   90.00
#
_symmetry.space_group_name_H-M   'P 1'
#
loop_
_entity.id
_entity.type
_entity.pdbx_description
1 polymer ?
#
loop_
_entity_poly.entity_id
_entity_poly.type
_entity_poly.pdbx_seq_one_letter_code
_entity_poly.pdbx_strand_id
1 'polypeptide(L)'
;MISLRRLSLFHLVILLGVGCAGQALAQQPPLAIKPIRPSQKASVMQTIGVTDITITYSRPAVKGRTIFADAPPSMEERAKGEATLDNQNERQPGEPIEPYNHVWRAGANEATLFQVTDDVLINGQPLKAGSYSLLAKPGKEEWTIIFNNDSGQWGAFTYDAKKDALRIKTKPQTMSDNQEWLIYSFDPVTENSATVNLRWEKVRVPFTVEVKDVKAAWRAKADALITANPTNEVLPLQVANTYGADKNWTEALKFIDQS
;
A
#
# COMPACT_ATOMS: atom_id res chain seq x y z
N MET A 1 -26.82 -48.75 68.57
CA MET A 1 -26.10 -49.97 68.16
C MET A 1 -26.33 -50.17 66.66
N ILE A 2 -25.36 -50.78 65.95
CA ILE A 2 -25.34 -50.99 64.49
C ILE A 2 -25.15 -49.66 63.70
N SER A 3 -24.35 -49.54 62.65
CA SER A 3 -22.99 -50.01 62.27
C SER A 3 -22.78 -49.66 60.78
N LEU A 4 -21.56 -49.27 60.44
CA LEU A 4 -21.04 -48.81 59.14
C LEU A 4 -21.47 -49.58 57.87
N ARG A 5 -21.51 -48.86 56.73
CA ARG A 5 -20.64 -49.04 55.52
C ARG A 5 -20.85 -47.86 54.53
N ARG A 6 -19.80 -47.07 54.21
CA ARG A 6 -18.99 -47.14 52.96
C ARG A 6 -19.88 -47.36 51.71
N LEU A 7 -20.11 -46.36 50.85
CA LEU A 7 -19.28 -45.88 49.72
C LEU A 7 -20.08 -44.75 48.98
N SER A 8 -19.56 -43.89 48.09
CA SER A 8 -18.22 -43.74 47.49
C SER A 8 -17.90 -42.25 47.22
N LEU A 9 -16.73 -41.95 46.62
CA LEU A 9 -16.32 -40.65 46.09
C LEU A 9 -16.63 -40.56 44.59
N PHE A 10 -17.23 -39.46 44.09
CA PHE A 10 -17.01 -38.96 42.72
C PHE A 10 -17.36 -37.47 42.63
N HIS A 11 -16.39 -36.66 42.19
CA HIS A 11 -16.60 -35.23 41.91
C HIS A 11 -17.17 -35.08 40.49
N LEU A 12 -18.20 -34.24 40.33
CA LEU A 12 -18.42 -33.54 39.06
C LEU A 12 -19.02 -32.16 39.33
N VAL A 13 -18.16 -31.17 39.51
CA VAL A 13 -18.55 -29.75 39.50
C VAL A 13 -18.82 -29.38 38.04
N ILE A 14 -20.09 -29.36 37.64
CA ILE A 14 -20.49 -28.82 36.34
C ILE A 14 -20.45 -27.29 36.44
N LEU A 15 -19.29 -26.73 36.10
CA LEU A 15 -19.11 -25.31 35.89
C LEU A 15 -19.81 -24.91 34.59
N LEU A 16 -20.99 -24.30 34.72
CA LEU A 16 -21.76 -23.74 33.62
C LEU A 16 -21.09 -22.46 33.11
N GLY A 17 -19.97 -22.64 32.39
CA GLY A 17 -19.31 -21.60 31.63
C GLY A 17 -20.14 -21.21 30.41
N VAL A 18 -21.17 -20.39 30.62
CA VAL A 18 -21.91 -19.75 29.52
C VAL A 18 -20.93 -18.85 28.78
N GLY A 19 -20.54 -19.25 27.58
CA GLY A 19 -19.58 -18.51 26.76
C GLY A 19 -20.14 -17.15 26.39
N CYS A 20 -19.52 -16.08 26.90
CA CYS A 20 -19.65 -14.75 26.33
C CYS A 20 -18.99 -14.74 24.95
N ALA A 21 -19.73 -15.18 23.93
CA ALA A 21 -19.42 -14.89 22.55
C ALA A 21 -19.52 -13.37 22.36
N GLY A 22 -18.38 -12.69 22.50
CA GLY A 22 -18.27 -11.25 22.30
C GLY A 22 -18.55 -10.91 20.84
N GLN A 23 -19.81 -10.71 20.50
CA GLN A 23 -20.17 -10.09 19.23
C GLN A 23 -19.57 -8.69 19.22
N ALA A 24 -18.52 -8.51 18.43
CA ALA A 24 -17.97 -7.20 18.12
C ALA A 24 -19.01 -6.43 17.30
N LEU A 25 -19.93 -5.77 18.00
CA LEU A 25 -20.81 -4.77 17.41
C LEU A 25 -19.91 -3.68 16.81
N ALA A 26 -19.77 -3.69 15.49
CA ALA A 26 -19.08 -2.64 14.76
C ALA A 26 -19.76 -1.31 15.12
N GLN A 27 -19.07 -0.48 15.90
CA GLN A 27 -19.59 0.83 16.28
C GLN A 27 -19.86 1.61 15.00
N GLN A 28 -21.12 1.97 14.76
CA GLN A 28 -21.44 2.84 13.64
C GLN A 28 -20.65 4.15 13.83
N PRO A 29 -19.93 4.62 12.79
CA PRO A 29 -19.18 5.86 12.91
C PRO A 29 -20.15 6.99 13.30
N PRO A 30 -19.74 7.90 14.21
CA PRO A 30 -20.64 8.91 14.74
C PRO A 30 -21.28 9.74 13.62
N LEU A 31 -22.56 10.07 13.78
CA LEU A 31 -23.32 10.90 12.85
C LEU A 31 -22.69 12.31 12.79
N ALA A 32 -21.81 12.50 11.80
CA ALA A 32 -21.10 13.75 11.54
C ALA A 32 -21.27 14.14 10.08
N ILE A 33 -21.60 15.41 9.84
CA ILE A 33 -21.62 16.00 8.50
C ILE A 33 -20.18 16.02 7.99
N LYS A 34 -19.86 15.19 7.00
CA LYS A 34 -18.53 15.17 6.39
C LYS A 34 -18.33 16.47 5.59
N PRO A 35 -17.31 17.29 5.89
CA PRO A 35 -17.09 18.52 5.14
C PRO A 35 -16.68 18.21 3.69
N ILE A 36 -17.07 19.09 2.76
CA ILE A 36 -16.62 19.02 1.37
C ILE A 36 -15.10 19.25 1.36
N ARG A 37 -14.32 18.20 1.05
CA ARG A 37 -12.87 18.29 0.99
C ARG A 37 -12.44 19.07 -0.28
N PRO A 38 -11.57 20.09 -0.20
CA PRO A 38 -11.04 20.78 -1.39
C PRO A 38 -10.23 19.85 -2.32
N SER A 39 -9.69 18.77 -1.75
CA SER A 39 -9.02 17.69 -2.44
C SER A 39 -9.76 16.38 -2.15
N GLN A 40 -10.29 15.76 -3.20
CA GLN A 40 -11.05 14.50 -3.09
C GLN A 40 -10.10 13.31 -3.00
N LYS A 41 -10.50 12.27 -2.25
CA LYS A 41 -9.77 11.00 -2.23
C LYS A 41 -10.06 10.18 -3.49
N ALA A 42 -9.06 9.40 -3.90
CA ALA A 42 -9.17 8.37 -4.91
C ALA A 42 -8.31 7.17 -4.52
N SER A 43 -8.56 6.04 -5.17
CA SER A 43 -7.72 4.85 -5.13
C SER A 43 -7.57 4.31 -6.54
N VAL A 44 -6.40 3.72 -6.84
CA VAL A 44 -6.14 2.95 -8.05
C VAL A 44 -5.44 1.66 -7.64
N MET A 45 -5.81 0.55 -8.27
CA MET A 45 -5.28 -0.78 -7.98
C MET A 45 -4.85 -1.46 -9.28
N GLN A 46 -3.75 -2.21 -9.23
CA GLN A 46 -3.31 -3.11 -10.30
C GLN A 46 -2.86 -4.43 -9.69
N THR A 47 -3.34 -5.54 -10.26
CA THR A 47 -2.84 -6.88 -9.97
C THR A 47 -1.77 -7.25 -10.99
N ILE A 48 -0.61 -7.73 -10.52
CA ILE A 48 0.45 -8.31 -11.36
C ILE A 48 0.58 -9.78 -10.94
N GLY A 49 0.17 -10.70 -11.81
CA GLY A 49 0.07 -12.12 -11.43
C GLY A 49 -0.96 -12.33 -10.32
N VAL A 50 -0.49 -12.52 -9.09
CA VAL A 50 -1.32 -12.62 -7.87
C VAL A 50 -1.05 -11.48 -6.87
N THR A 51 -0.25 -10.48 -7.24
CA THR A 51 0.19 -9.41 -6.34
C THR A 51 -0.60 -8.14 -6.62
N ASP A 52 -1.41 -7.72 -5.67
CA ASP A 52 -2.15 -6.47 -5.74
C ASP A 52 -1.28 -5.32 -5.24
N ILE A 53 -1.27 -4.24 -6.02
CA ILE A 53 -0.65 -2.96 -5.68
C ILE A 53 -1.76 -1.92 -5.65
N THR A 54 -1.95 -1.26 -4.51
CA THR A 54 -2.99 -0.24 -4.31
C THR A 54 -2.36 1.10 -3.94
N ILE A 55 -2.78 2.17 -4.60
CA ILE A 55 -2.38 3.55 -4.28
C ILE A 55 -3.63 4.34 -3.89
N THR A 56 -3.74 4.70 -2.61
CA THR A 56 -4.82 5.54 -2.08
C THR A 56 -4.29 6.93 -1.75
N TYR A 57 -4.90 7.97 -2.31
CA TYR A 57 -4.36 9.34 -2.32
C TYR A 57 -5.46 10.40 -2.31
N SER A 58 -5.13 11.62 -1.87
CA SER A 58 -5.96 12.79 -2.18
C SER A 58 -5.43 13.50 -3.44
N ARG A 59 -6.34 14.03 -4.26
CA ARG A 59 -6.06 14.66 -5.55
C ARG A 59 -6.03 16.19 -5.40
N PRO A 60 -4.87 16.86 -5.21
CA PRO A 60 -4.81 18.30 -5.31
C PRO A 60 -5.02 18.77 -6.76
N ALA A 61 -5.56 19.98 -6.92
CA ALA A 61 -5.72 20.66 -8.20
C ALA A 61 -4.57 21.66 -8.45
N VAL A 62 -4.17 21.91 -9.69
CA VAL A 62 -3.13 22.92 -10.01
C VAL A 62 -3.67 24.33 -9.71
N LYS A 63 -4.85 24.67 -10.26
CA LYS A 63 -5.51 25.99 -10.13
C LYS A 63 -4.64 27.16 -10.58
N GLY A 64 -3.83 26.97 -11.62
CA GLY A 64 -2.90 27.99 -12.13
C GLY A 64 -1.77 28.39 -11.17
N ARG A 65 -1.50 27.59 -10.12
CA ARG A 65 -0.44 27.84 -9.15
C ARG A 65 0.86 27.18 -9.59
N THR A 66 1.99 27.80 -9.28
CA THR A 66 3.31 27.17 -9.41
C THR A 66 3.38 25.94 -8.50
N ILE A 67 3.48 24.74 -9.07
CA ILE A 67 3.53 23.51 -8.27
C ILE A 67 4.97 23.24 -7.82
N PHE A 68 5.88 23.03 -8.76
CA PHE A 68 7.29 22.71 -8.49
C PHE A 68 8.19 23.87 -8.91
N ALA A 69 8.99 24.39 -8.00
CA ALA A 69 10.04 25.39 -8.24
C ALA A 69 11.10 25.32 -7.13
N ASP A 70 12.17 26.10 -7.25
CA ASP A 70 13.05 26.35 -6.10
C ASP A 70 12.27 27.06 -4.99
N ALA A 71 12.54 26.71 -3.73
CA ALA A 71 12.00 27.45 -2.60
C ALA A 71 12.64 28.85 -2.55
N PRO A 72 11.86 29.94 -2.41
CA PRO A 72 12.44 31.26 -2.15
C PRO A 72 13.10 31.28 -0.76
N PRO A 73 14.01 32.23 -0.46
CA PRO A 73 14.72 32.29 0.83
C PRO A 73 13.79 32.27 2.06
N SER A 74 12.64 32.94 2.01
CA SER A 74 11.61 32.94 3.07
C SER A 74 10.93 31.58 3.32
N MET A 75 11.04 30.66 2.35
CA MET A 75 10.56 29.30 2.45
C MET A 75 11.68 28.37 2.95
N GLU A 76 12.90 28.55 2.46
CA GLU A 76 14.11 27.84 2.96
C GLU A 76 14.42 28.14 4.43
N GLU A 77 14.17 29.35 4.93
CA GLU A 77 14.33 29.69 6.35
C GLU A 77 13.43 28.86 7.30
N ARG A 78 12.38 28.24 6.77
CA ARG A 78 11.50 27.30 7.50
C ARG A 78 11.96 25.84 7.40
N ALA A 79 12.89 25.53 6.50
CA ALA A 79 13.36 24.17 6.26
C ALA A 79 14.14 23.61 7.44
N LYS A 80 14.00 22.29 7.63
CA LYS A 80 14.74 21.52 8.65
C LYS A 80 15.34 20.28 7.97
N GLY A 81 16.42 20.51 7.22
CA GLY A 81 16.93 19.52 6.27
C GLY A 81 15.92 19.27 5.15
N GLU A 82 15.72 18.01 4.77
CA GLU A 82 14.74 17.63 3.72
C GLU A 82 13.27 17.64 4.20
N ALA A 83 12.98 18.18 5.40
CA ALA A 83 11.62 18.31 5.92
C ALA A 83 10.69 19.03 4.94
N THR A 84 9.40 18.69 5.02
CA THR A 84 8.40 19.25 4.12
C THR A 84 8.16 20.73 4.33
N LEU A 85 7.90 21.43 3.23
CA LEU A 85 7.46 22.84 3.22
C LEU A 85 6.04 22.98 2.65
N ASP A 86 5.30 21.86 2.58
CA ASP A 86 3.99 21.74 1.95
C ASP A 86 2.80 22.26 2.81
N ASN A 87 3.12 23.00 3.89
CA ASN A 87 2.13 23.52 4.86
C ASN A 87 1.35 24.71 4.29
N GLN A 88 0.15 24.44 3.79
CA GLN A 88 -0.76 25.47 3.26
C GLN A 88 -1.11 26.59 4.25
N ASN A 89 -0.96 26.39 5.57
CA ASN A 89 -1.29 27.39 6.59
C ASN A 89 -0.16 28.42 6.80
N GLU A 90 1.06 28.09 6.37
CA GLU A 90 2.26 28.95 6.49
C GLU A 90 2.72 29.51 5.14
N ARG A 91 2.34 28.87 4.03
CA ARG A 91 2.76 29.20 2.66
C ARG A 91 2.22 30.56 2.20
N GLN A 92 3.12 31.41 1.72
CA GLN A 92 2.83 32.76 1.26
C GLN A 92 2.29 32.79 -0.20
N PRO A 93 1.65 33.89 -0.64
CA PRO A 93 1.29 34.08 -2.04
C PRO A 93 2.52 34.00 -2.96
N GLY A 94 2.39 33.31 -4.10
CA GLY A 94 3.48 33.13 -5.07
C GLY A 94 4.47 32.00 -4.77
N GLU A 95 4.56 31.51 -3.52
CA GLU A 95 5.42 30.37 -3.19
C GLU A 95 4.95 29.08 -3.89
N PRO A 96 5.88 28.22 -4.36
CA PRO A 96 5.53 26.92 -4.93
C PRO A 96 4.74 26.07 -3.95
N ILE A 97 3.90 25.17 -4.45
CA ILE A 97 3.13 24.27 -3.59
C ILE A 97 4.04 23.18 -3.01
N GLU A 98 4.92 22.62 -3.83
CA GLU A 98 5.79 21.50 -3.50
C GLU A 98 7.22 21.80 -4.03
N PRO A 99 8.05 22.55 -3.26
CA PRO A 99 9.37 22.98 -3.74
C PRO A 99 10.35 21.82 -3.97
N TYR A 100 11.33 22.04 -4.84
CA TYR A 100 12.43 21.10 -5.07
C TYR A 100 13.25 20.86 -3.79
N ASN A 101 13.78 19.65 -3.65
CA ASN A 101 14.63 19.18 -2.55
C ASN A 101 13.97 19.04 -1.16
N HIS A 102 12.65 19.25 -1.05
CA HIS A 102 11.88 18.95 0.17
C HIS A 102 10.99 17.73 -0.01
N VAL A 103 10.83 16.95 1.06
CA VAL A 103 9.93 15.79 1.05
C VAL A 103 8.48 16.26 1.04
N TRP A 104 7.69 15.68 0.14
CA TRP A 104 6.27 15.93 -0.05
C TRP A 104 5.49 14.63 0.16
N ARG A 105 4.28 14.75 0.73
CA ARG A 105 3.29 13.68 0.92
C ARG A 105 2.76 12.99 -0.36
N ALA A 106 3.28 13.36 -1.54
CA ALA A 106 2.88 12.88 -2.86
C ALA A 106 1.35 12.91 -3.11
N GLY A 107 0.69 13.96 -2.62
CA GLY A 107 -0.78 14.08 -2.55
C GLY A 107 -1.23 15.31 -1.76
N ALA A 108 -2.38 15.22 -1.10
CA ALA A 108 -2.92 16.24 -0.20
C ALA A 108 -3.52 15.61 1.07
N ASN A 109 -3.61 16.39 2.16
CA ASN A 109 -4.12 15.93 3.47
C ASN A 109 -3.24 14.82 4.06
N GLU A 110 -3.77 13.60 4.18
CA GLU A 110 -3.04 12.39 4.54
C GLU A 110 -1.94 12.09 3.49
N ALA A 111 -0.82 11.49 3.92
CA ALA A 111 0.20 10.99 2.99
C ALA A 111 -0.38 9.90 2.08
N THR A 112 0.01 9.91 0.81
CA THR A 112 -0.40 8.88 -0.16
C THR A 112 0.04 7.52 0.36
N LEU A 113 -0.90 6.58 0.38
CA LEU A 113 -0.71 5.22 0.87
C LEU A 113 -0.44 4.29 -0.30
N PHE A 114 0.74 3.68 -0.34
CA PHE A 114 1.09 2.60 -1.25
C PHE A 114 1.04 1.28 -0.49
N GLN A 115 0.26 0.32 -0.98
CA GLN A 115 0.12 -1.00 -0.38
C GLN A 115 0.47 -2.05 -1.42
N VAL A 116 1.21 -3.08 -1.04
CA VAL A 116 1.55 -4.22 -1.90
C VAL A 116 1.44 -5.52 -1.12
N THR A 117 0.76 -6.51 -1.70
CA THR A 117 0.42 -7.76 -0.99
C THR A 117 1.57 -8.77 -0.88
N ASP A 118 2.62 -8.60 -1.69
CA ASP A 118 3.78 -9.49 -1.76
C ASP A 118 5.07 -8.70 -1.88
N ASP A 119 6.21 -9.39 -1.76
CA ASP A 119 7.52 -8.81 -2.04
C ASP A 119 7.64 -8.48 -3.54
N VAL A 120 8.08 -7.26 -3.85
CA VAL A 120 8.24 -6.74 -5.21
C VAL A 120 9.61 -6.07 -5.39
N LEU A 121 9.98 -5.81 -6.64
CA LEU A 121 11.09 -4.92 -6.98
C LEU A 121 10.53 -3.57 -7.43
N ILE A 122 11.02 -2.48 -6.84
CA ILE A 122 10.74 -1.11 -7.26
C ILE A 122 11.99 -0.56 -7.97
N ASN A 123 11.89 -0.26 -9.27
CA ASN A 123 13.06 0.03 -10.13
C ASN A 123 14.21 -0.98 -9.91
N GLY A 124 13.89 -2.28 -9.78
CA GLY A 124 14.85 -3.36 -9.51
C GLY A 124 15.31 -3.53 -8.05
N GLN A 125 14.93 -2.64 -7.13
CA GLN A 125 15.30 -2.71 -5.71
C GLN A 125 14.21 -3.39 -4.86
N PRO A 126 14.54 -4.28 -3.91
CA PRO A 126 13.54 -5.02 -3.16
C PRO A 126 12.72 -4.13 -2.21
N LEU A 127 11.40 -4.30 -2.25
CA LEU A 127 10.45 -3.78 -1.26
C LEU A 127 9.60 -4.95 -0.74
N LYS A 128 9.42 -5.03 0.58
CA LYS A 128 8.64 -6.11 1.20
C LYS A 128 7.13 -5.89 1.05
N ALA A 129 6.36 -6.98 1.12
CA ALA A 129 4.92 -6.92 1.32
C ALA A 129 4.58 -5.99 2.49
N GLY A 130 3.60 -5.08 2.32
CA GLY A 130 3.29 -4.11 3.38
C GLY A 130 2.46 -2.91 2.92
N SER A 131 2.35 -1.94 3.83
CA SER A 131 1.70 -0.65 3.62
C SER A 131 2.66 0.46 3.99
N TYR A 132 2.86 1.41 3.08
CA TYR A 132 3.87 2.46 3.16
C TYR A 132 3.25 3.81 2.85
N SER A 133 3.71 4.86 3.53
CA SER A 133 3.53 6.21 3.01
C SER A 133 4.47 6.42 1.82
N LEU A 134 3.87 6.64 0.65
CA LEU A 134 4.54 7.04 -0.58
C LEU A 134 4.79 8.53 -0.52
N LEU A 135 6.05 8.91 -0.41
CA LEU A 135 6.50 10.29 -0.38
C LEU A 135 7.36 10.54 -1.63
N ALA A 136 7.46 11.80 -2.04
CA ALA A 136 8.30 12.22 -3.15
C ALA A 136 9.16 13.39 -2.70
N LYS A 137 10.42 13.44 -3.11
CA LYS A 137 11.27 14.62 -3.04
C LYS A 137 11.50 15.12 -4.47
N PRO A 138 10.77 16.16 -4.91
CA PRO A 138 10.94 16.72 -6.25
C PRO A 138 12.35 17.25 -6.47
N GLY A 139 12.84 17.13 -7.69
CA GLY A 139 14.09 17.75 -8.12
C GLY A 139 14.03 18.14 -9.60
N LYS A 140 14.96 18.98 -10.04
CA LYS A 140 14.97 19.54 -11.41
C LYS A 140 15.20 18.49 -12.50
N GLU A 141 16.13 17.56 -12.25
CA GLU A 141 16.54 16.53 -13.22
C GLU A 141 16.17 15.11 -12.79
N GLU A 142 16.00 14.90 -11.49
CA GLU A 142 15.77 13.61 -10.85
C GLU A 142 14.93 13.82 -9.60
N TRP A 143 13.97 12.92 -9.38
CA TRP A 143 13.13 12.85 -8.19
C TRP A 143 13.53 11.66 -7.34
N THR A 144 13.42 11.79 -6.02
CA THR A 144 13.46 10.63 -5.13
C THR A 144 12.03 10.21 -4.78
N ILE A 145 11.66 8.95 -5.06
CA ILE A 145 10.43 8.36 -4.51
C ILE A 145 10.82 7.54 -3.27
N ILE A 146 10.04 7.69 -2.20
CA ILE A 146 10.35 7.19 -0.87
C ILE A 146 9.17 6.35 -0.39
N PHE A 147 9.45 5.15 0.10
CA PHE A 147 8.49 4.26 0.75
C PHE A 147 8.82 4.26 2.24
N ASN A 148 7.99 4.92 3.05
CA ASN A 148 8.22 5.08 4.49
C ASN A 148 7.24 4.23 5.30
N ASN A 149 7.72 3.61 6.38
CA ASN A 149 6.92 2.71 7.23
C ASN A 149 5.89 3.45 8.10
N ASP A 150 5.90 4.78 8.18
CA ASP A 150 4.93 5.59 8.93
C ASP A 150 3.61 5.79 8.14
N SER A 151 2.96 4.68 7.81
CA SER A 151 1.80 4.67 6.91
C SER A 151 0.60 5.40 7.50
N GLY A 152 0.00 6.31 6.73
CA GLY A 152 -1.24 7.01 7.10
C GLY A 152 -1.05 8.31 7.89
N GLN A 153 0.18 8.79 8.06
CA GLN A 153 0.49 10.09 8.66
C GLN A 153 -0.23 11.27 7.94
N TRP A 154 -0.46 12.37 8.66
CA TRP A 154 -0.96 13.61 8.06
C TRP A 154 0.19 14.45 7.50
N GLY A 155 0.17 14.75 6.20
CA GLY A 155 1.26 15.45 5.53
C GLY A 155 2.59 14.67 5.51
N ALA A 156 3.68 15.41 5.44
CA ALA A 156 5.04 14.92 5.67
C ALA A 156 5.75 15.69 6.81
N PHE A 157 4.97 16.26 7.73
CA PHE A 157 5.47 17.14 8.80
C PHE A 157 6.24 16.39 9.89
N THR A 158 5.88 15.13 10.14
CA THR A 158 6.54 14.22 11.10
C THR A 158 7.50 13.25 10.42
N TYR A 159 7.92 13.56 9.18
CA TYR A 159 8.76 12.68 8.37
C TYR A 159 10.08 12.35 9.07
N ASP A 160 10.38 11.05 9.19
CA ASP A 160 11.63 10.52 9.71
C ASP A 160 12.27 9.58 8.68
N ALA A 161 13.42 10.01 8.14
CA ALA A 161 14.23 9.25 7.21
C ALA A 161 14.66 7.86 7.74
N LYS A 162 14.73 7.68 9.06
CA LYS A 162 15.03 6.36 9.68
C LYS A 162 13.93 5.34 9.49
N LYS A 163 12.71 5.78 9.14
CA LYS A 163 11.56 4.91 8.85
C LYS A 163 11.44 4.59 7.35
N ASP A 164 12.34 5.06 6.50
CA ASP A 164 12.34 4.71 5.07
C ASP A 164 12.65 3.21 4.89
N ALA A 165 11.73 2.48 4.28
CA ALA A 165 11.96 1.11 3.81
C ALA A 165 12.78 1.10 2.51
N LEU A 166 12.55 2.09 1.64
CA LEU A 166 13.22 2.21 0.35
C LEU A 166 13.23 3.67 -0.14
N ARG A 167 14.34 4.08 -0.78
CA ARG A 167 14.40 5.26 -1.65
C ARG A 167 14.86 4.83 -3.03
N ILE A 168 14.09 5.21 -4.06
CA ILE A 168 14.51 5.07 -5.45
C ILE A 168 14.68 6.45 -6.10
N LYS A 169 15.54 6.51 -7.11
CA LYS A 169 15.68 7.65 -8.00
C LYS A 169 14.89 7.39 -9.28
N THR A 170 14.29 8.43 -9.85
CA THR A 170 13.63 8.39 -11.16
C THR A 170 13.68 9.75 -11.86
N LYS A 171 13.63 9.75 -13.18
CA LYS A 171 13.68 10.97 -13.98
C LYS A 171 12.25 11.48 -14.26
N PRO A 172 11.87 12.69 -13.82
CA PRO A 172 10.61 13.29 -14.22
C PRO A 172 10.60 13.55 -15.73
N GLN A 173 9.41 13.46 -16.32
CA GLN A 173 9.17 13.67 -17.74
C GLN A 173 8.24 14.88 -17.91
N THR A 174 8.63 15.83 -18.76
CA THR A 174 7.79 16.96 -19.14
C THR A 174 6.75 16.51 -20.15
N MET A 175 5.50 16.88 -19.91
CA MET A 175 4.31 16.56 -20.70
C MET A 175 3.80 17.81 -21.41
N SER A 176 3.23 17.65 -22.61
CA SER A 176 2.67 18.77 -23.37
C SER A 176 1.32 19.25 -22.77
N ASP A 177 0.57 18.34 -22.16
CA ASP A 177 -0.73 18.56 -21.55
C ASP A 177 -0.64 18.84 -20.04
N ASN A 178 -1.51 19.73 -19.55
CA ASN A 178 -1.63 20.05 -18.12
C ASN A 178 -2.63 19.10 -17.44
N GLN A 179 -2.13 18.27 -16.53
CA GLN A 179 -2.95 17.45 -15.65
C GLN A 179 -3.42 18.27 -14.44
N GLU A 180 -4.64 18.83 -14.53
CA GLU A 180 -5.20 19.71 -13.50
C GLU A 180 -5.30 19.05 -12.12
N TRP A 181 -5.82 17.82 -12.05
CA TRP A 181 -5.96 17.07 -10.80
C TRP A 181 -4.93 15.97 -10.73
N LEU A 182 -4.14 15.88 -9.67
CA LEU A 182 -3.18 14.79 -9.48
C LEU A 182 -3.85 13.42 -9.69
N ILE A 183 -3.19 12.54 -10.44
CA ILE A 183 -3.57 11.15 -10.64
C ILE A 183 -2.37 10.21 -10.49
N TYR A 184 -2.67 8.99 -10.08
CA TYR A 184 -1.82 7.82 -10.27
C TYR A 184 -2.45 6.89 -11.31
N SER A 185 -1.63 6.26 -12.14
CA SER A 185 -2.04 5.19 -13.07
C SER A 185 -0.95 4.11 -13.18
N PHE A 186 -1.35 2.92 -13.66
CA PHE A 186 -0.45 1.83 -14.00
C PHE A 186 -0.44 1.66 -15.52
N ASP A 187 0.64 2.12 -16.18
CA ASP A 187 0.79 2.03 -17.65
C ASP A 187 2.26 2.26 -18.09
N PRO A 188 2.87 1.36 -18.88
CA PRO A 188 2.33 0.07 -19.34
C PRO A 188 2.28 -0.97 -18.22
N VAL A 189 1.50 -2.03 -18.47
CA VAL A 189 1.43 -3.26 -17.67
C VAL A 189 1.89 -4.44 -18.54
N THR A 190 2.64 -5.36 -17.95
CA THR A 190 3.13 -6.61 -18.56
C THR A 190 2.71 -7.80 -17.68
N GLU A 191 3.10 -9.02 -18.06
CA GLU A 191 2.83 -10.22 -17.26
C GLU A 191 3.41 -10.14 -15.83
N ASN A 192 4.58 -9.50 -15.66
CA ASN A 192 5.34 -9.49 -14.41
C ASN A 192 5.68 -8.08 -13.87
N SER A 193 5.27 -7.00 -14.53
CA SER A 193 5.57 -5.63 -14.09
C SER A 193 4.52 -4.61 -14.50
N ALA A 194 4.46 -3.49 -13.79
CA ALA A 194 3.68 -2.32 -14.17
C ALA A 194 4.45 -1.03 -13.87
N THR A 195 4.31 -0.01 -14.73
CA THR A 195 4.86 1.32 -14.45
C THR A 195 3.81 2.18 -13.74
N VAL A 196 4.06 2.51 -12.47
CA VAL A 196 3.30 3.52 -11.73
C VAL A 196 3.68 4.89 -12.24
N ASN A 197 2.67 5.72 -12.55
CA ASN A 197 2.87 7.09 -13.01
C ASN A 197 2.13 8.08 -12.12
N LEU A 198 2.86 8.98 -11.47
CA LEU A 198 2.28 10.21 -10.90
C LEU A 198 2.17 11.23 -12.05
N ARG A 199 0.96 11.72 -12.36
CA ARG A 199 0.75 12.89 -13.24
C ARG A 199 0.14 14.04 -12.46
N TRP A 200 0.77 15.20 -12.52
CA TRP A 200 0.21 16.48 -12.03
C TRP A 200 0.90 17.64 -12.76
N GLU A 201 0.15 18.70 -13.09
CA GLU A 201 0.63 19.78 -13.97
C GLU A 201 1.20 19.17 -15.29
N LYS A 202 2.35 19.62 -15.77
CA LYS A 202 3.04 19.10 -16.96
C LYS A 202 4.11 18.09 -16.59
N VAL A 203 4.01 17.46 -15.41
CA VAL A 203 4.98 16.45 -14.97
C VAL A 203 4.35 15.06 -14.99
N ARG A 204 5.11 14.08 -15.49
CA ARG A 204 4.92 12.64 -15.27
C ARG A 204 6.14 12.12 -14.49
N VAL A 205 5.91 11.38 -13.41
CA VAL A 205 6.99 10.74 -12.63
C VAL A 205 6.75 9.23 -12.63
N PRO A 206 7.48 8.47 -13.46
CA PRO A 206 7.32 7.03 -13.56
C PRO A 206 8.19 6.28 -12.55
N PHE A 207 7.73 5.13 -12.06
CA PHE A 207 8.58 4.08 -11.51
C PHE A 207 7.98 2.69 -11.76
N THR A 208 8.81 1.68 -11.92
CA THR A 208 8.38 0.31 -12.20
C THR A 208 8.21 -0.47 -10.92
N VAL A 209 7.10 -1.22 -10.81
CA VAL A 209 6.89 -2.29 -9.83
C VAL A 209 6.94 -3.62 -10.58
N GLU A 210 7.74 -4.57 -10.11
CA GLU A 210 7.97 -5.87 -10.75
C GLU A 210 7.82 -7.02 -9.74
N VAL A 211 7.11 -8.07 -10.15
CA VAL A 211 7.02 -9.36 -9.47
C VAL A 211 8.02 -10.30 -10.16
N LYS A 212 9.18 -10.51 -9.54
CA LYS A 212 10.32 -11.21 -10.15
C LYS A 212 9.99 -12.62 -10.68
N ASP A 213 9.15 -13.36 -9.96
CA ASP A 213 8.66 -14.67 -10.38
C ASP A 213 7.17 -14.82 -10.03
N VAL A 214 6.33 -14.48 -11.00
CA VAL A 214 4.86 -14.57 -10.89
C VAL A 214 4.39 -16.00 -10.62
N LYS A 215 5.05 -17.02 -11.21
CA LYS A 215 4.63 -18.42 -11.06
C LYS A 215 4.98 -18.95 -9.68
N ALA A 216 6.16 -18.60 -9.14
CA ALA A 216 6.52 -18.92 -7.76
C ALA A 216 5.63 -18.18 -6.74
N ALA A 217 5.30 -16.90 -6.99
CA ALA A 217 4.39 -16.14 -6.12
C ALA A 217 2.97 -16.75 -6.09
N TRP A 218 2.40 -17.08 -7.26
CA TRP A 218 1.14 -17.83 -7.35
C TRP A 218 1.21 -19.16 -6.60
N ARG A 219 2.30 -19.93 -6.83
CA ARG A 219 2.47 -21.25 -6.24
C ARG A 219 2.53 -21.22 -4.71
N ALA A 220 3.25 -20.25 -4.15
CA ALA A 220 3.34 -20.06 -2.69
C ALA A 220 1.97 -19.72 -2.07
N LYS A 221 1.15 -18.89 -2.73
CA LYS A 221 -0.22 -18.61 -2.26
C LYS A 221 -1.13 -19.83 -2.35
N ALA A 222 -1.01 -20.62 -3.42
CA ALA A 222 -1.75 -21.86 -3.57
C ALA A 222 -1.39 -22.89 -2.47
N ASP A 223 -0.10 -23.06 -2.16
CA ASP A 223 0.37 -23.89 -1.04
C ASP A 223 -0.18 -23.44 0.31
N ALA A 224 -0.09 -22.13 0.59
CA ALA A 224 -0.62 -21.56 1.83
C ALA A 224 -2.14 -21.79 1.96
N LEU A 225 -2.88 -21.66 0.84
CA LEU A 225 -4.32 -21.85 0.82
C LEU A 225 -4.73 -23.32 1.02
N ILE A 226 -4.04 -24.27 0.38
CA ILE A 226 -4.24 -25.72 0.60
C ILE A 226 -3.91 -26.07 2.05
N THR A 227 -2.76 -25.63 2.55
CA THR A 227 -2.31 -25.89 3.93
C THR A 227 -3.29 -25.35 4.98
N ALA A 228 -3.89 -24.18 4.73
CA ALA A 228 -4.89 -23.58 5.60
C ALA A 228 -6.28 -24.26 5.52
N ASN A 229 -6.53 -25.08 4.50
CA ASN A 229 -7.82 -25.73 4.24
C ASN A 229 -7.65 -27.23 3.93
N PRO A 230 -7.08 -28.03 4.86
CA PRO A 230 -6.60 -29.39 4.60
C PRO A 230 -7.70 -30.42 4.26
N THR A 231 -8.98 -30.08 4.42
CA THR A 231 -10.12 -30.93 4.05
C THR A 231 -10.80 -30.48 2.74
N ASN A 232 -10.16 -29.60 1.96
CA ASN A 232 -10.72 -29.05 0.73
C ASN A 232 -10.01 -29.66 -0.50
N GLU A 233 -10.48 -30.84 -0.89
CA GLU A 233 -10.04 -31.65 -2.03
C GLU A 233 -10.10 -30.89 -3.37
N VAL A 234 -10.89 -29.81 -3.47
CA VAL A 234 -11.01 -28.99 -4.67
C VAL A 234 -9.78 -28.08 -4.90
N LEU A 235 -9.08 -27.66 -3.84
CA LEU A 235 -7.95 -26.73 -3.98
C LEU A 235 -6.73 -27.37 -4.68
N PRO A 236 -6.28 -28.60 -4.34
CA PRO A 236 -5.27 -29.30 -5.13
C PRO A 236 -5.69 -29.49 -6.59
N LEU A 237 -6.95 -29.85 -6.87
CA LEU A 237 -7.46 -29.98 -8.24
C LEU A 237 -7.39 -28.67 -9.04
N GLN A 238 -7.64 -27.51 -8.40
CA GLN A 238 -7.47 -26.22 -9.06
C GLN A 238 -6.00 -25.99 -9.48
N VAL A 239 -5.04 -26.30 -8.61
CA VAL A 239 -3.60 -26.23 -8.92
C VAL A 239 -3.21 -27.20 -10.03
N ALA A 240 -3.71 -28.44 -10.00
CA ALA A 240 -3.52 -29.44 -11.04
C ALA A 240 -4.01 -28.93 -12.41
N ASN A 241 -5.21 -28.36 -12.44
CA ASN A 241 -5.82 -27.82 -13.67
C ASN A 241 -5.02 -26.64 -14.25
N THR A 242 -4.49 -25.73 -13.42
CA THR A 242 -3.61 -24.65 -13.88
C THR A 242 -2.34 -25.20 -14.52
N TYR A 243 -1.67 -26.16 -13.90
CA TYR A 243 -0.48 -26.79 -14.49
C TYR A 243 -0.81 -27.61 -15.75
N GLY A 244 -1.97 -28.27 -15.81
CA GLY A 244 -2.44 -28.98 -17.00
C GLY A 244 -2.72 -28.05 -18.18
N ALA A 245 -3.28 -26.87 -17.94
CA ALA A 245 -3.47 -25.84 -18.97
C ALA A 245 -2.13 -25.34 -19.55
N ASP A 246 -1.12 -25.18 -18.69
CA ASP A 246 0.28 -24.90 -19.05
C ASP A 246 1.00 -26.11 -19.72
N LYS A 247 0.33 -27.26 -19.86
CA LYS A 247 0.88 -28.56 -20.31
C LYS A 247 2.02 -29.11 -19.43
N ASN A 248 2.14 -28.61 -18.20
CA ASN A 248 3.09 -29.09 -17.21
C ASN A 248 2.50 -30.28 -16.43
N TRP A 249 2.31 -31.39 -17.12
CA TRP A 249 1.70 -32.61 -16.57
C TRP A 249 2.46 -33.17 -15.35
N THR A 250 3.78 -33.00 -15.31
CA THR A 250 4.65 -33.43 -14.21
C THR A 250 4.33 -32.73 -12.89
N GLU A 251 4.03 -31.43 -12.92
CA GLU A 251 3.55 -30.72 -11.73
C GLU A 251 2.07 -31.00 -11.48
N ALA A 252 1.23 -31.06 -12.52
CA ALA A 252 -0.20 -31.29 -12.38
C ALA A 252 -0.53 -32.59 -11.62
N LEU A 253 0.14 -33.70 -11.97
CA LEU A 253 -0.06 -35.00 -11.34
C LEU A 253 0.19 -34.98 -9.82
N LYS A 254 1.16 -34.19 -9.35
CA LYS A 254 1.48 -34.09 -7.91
C LYS A 254 0.31 -33.60 -7.05
N PHE A 255 -0.64 -32.86 -7.62
CA PHE A 255 -1.81 -32.33 -6.90
C PHE A 255 -3.07 -33.16 -7.10
N ILE A 256 -3.13 -34.00 -8.15
CA ILE A 256 -4.20 -34.99 -8.31
C ILE A 256 -4.09 -36.06 -7.21
N ASP A 257 -2.87 -36.42 -6.80
CA ASP A 257 -2.64 -37.35 -5.68
C ASP A 257 -2.85 -36.71 -4.28
N GLN A 258 -3.19 -35.41 -4.22
CA GLN A 258 -3.46 -34.66 -2.98
C GLN A 258 -4.93 -34.29 -2.78
N SER A 259 -5.80 -34.58 -3.76
CA SER A 259 -7.25 -34.37 -3.70
C SER A 259 -7.99 -35.65 -3.34
#